data_AF-A0A0W0RQ61-F1
#
_entry.id   AF-A0A0W0RQ61-F1
#
_cell.length_a   1.000
_cell.length_b   1.000
_cell.length_c   1.000
_cell.angle_alpha   90.00
_cell.angle_beta   90.00
_cell.angle_gamma   90.00
#
_symmetry.space_group_name_H-M   'P 1'
#
loop_
_entity.id
_entity.type
_entity.pdbx_description
1 polymer ?
#
loop_
_entity_poly.entity_id
_entity_poly.type
_entity_poly.pdbx_seq_one_letter_code
_entity_poly.pdbx_strand_id
1 'polypeptide(L)' 'MFIYTAKYIDDIEMKQSSGNNLDSLFIWMLTQQEGKFGNHNGQITNNKTYLIEKKFRTSSY' A
#
# COMPACT_ATOMS: atom_id res chain seq x y z
N MET A 1 2.68 18.93 1.63
CA MET A 1 2.10 17.94 0.68
C MET A 1 2.97 16.71 0.71
N PHE A 2 2.37 15.52 0.87
CA PHE A 2 3.13 14.27 0.92
C PHE A 2 3.58 13.85 -0.49
N ILE A 3 4.79 13.32 -0.63
CA ILE A 3 5.32 12.88 -1.93
C ILE A 3 4.63 11.59 -2.39
N TYR A 4 4.31 10.69 -1.47
CA TYR A 4 3.78 9.37 -1.79
C TYR A 4 2.50 9.08 -1.00
N THR A 5 1.64 8.27 -1.61
CA THR A 5 0.42 7.74 -1.00
C THR A 5 0.40 6.23 -1.15
N ALA A 6 0.42 5.52 -0.02
CA ALA A 6 0.15 4.10 0.06
C ALA A 6 -1.35 3.84 0.15
N LYS A 7 -1.83 2.85 -0.59
CA LYS A 7 -3.18 2.31 -0.54
C LYS A 7 -3.09 0.80 -0.37
N TYR A 8 -3.65 0.31 0.72
CA TYR A 8 -3.85 -1.10 1.01
C TYR A 8 -5.33 -1.41 0.85
N ILE A 9 -5.66 -2.39 0.02
CA ILE A 9 -7.01 -2.86 -0.24
C ILE A 9 -7.04 -4.33 0.12
N ASP A 10 -7.94 -4.67 1.00
CA ASP A 10 -8.28 -6.02 1.40
C ASP A 10 -9.75 -6.28 1.05
N ASP A 11 -10.19 -7.53 1.12
CA ASP A 11 -11.57 -7.92 0.79
C ASP A 11 -12.63 -7.14 1.59
N ILE A 12 -12.26 -6.64 2.77
CA ILE A 12 -13.18 -6.01 3.73
C ILE A 12 -12.91 -4.50 3.87
N GLU A 13 -11.66 -4.06 3.75
CA GLU A 13 -11.27 -2.69 4.11
C GLU A 13 -10.24 -2.09 3.15
N MET A 14 -10.40 -0.79 2.89
CA MET A 14 -9.39 0.02 2.23
C MET A 14 -8.74 0.96 3.25
N LYS A 15 -7.43 0.81 3.42
CA LYS A 15 -6.59 1.70 4.26
C LYS A 15 -5.66 2.51 3.38
N GLN A 16 -5.41 3.75 3.77
CA GLN A 16 -4.47 4.62 3.08
C GLN A 16 -3.55 5.35 4.05
N SER A 17 -2.31 5.56 3.63
CA SER A 17 -1.32 6.33 4.38
C SER A 17 -0.53 7.21 3.43
N SER A 18 -0.14 8.39 3.86
CA SER A 18 0.61 9.35 3.03
C SER A 18 1.90 9.74 3.74
N GLY A 19 2.98 9.88 2.98
CA GLY A 19 4.31 10.09 3.54
C GLY A 19 5.30 10.57 2.49
N ASN A 20 6.45 11.05 2.97
CA ASN A 20 7.56 11.46 2.09
C ASN A 20 8.60 10.37 1.91
N ASN A 21 8.57 9.34 2.76
CA ASN A 21 9.48 8.20 2.71
C ASN A 21 8.74 6.98 2.16
N LEU A 22 9.21 6.49 1.01
CA LEU A 22 8.64 5.36 0.30
C LEU A 22 8.81 4.05 1.08
N ASP A 23 9.97 3.84 1.72
CA ASP A 23 10.25 2.63 2.50
C ASP A 23 9.39 2.57 3.76
N SER A 24 9.19 3.69 4.44
CA SER A 24 8.29 3.75 5.60
C SER A 24 6.85 3.41 5.23
N LEU A 25 6.38 3.89 4.07
CA LEU A 25 5.05 3.57 3.55
C LEU A 25 4.94 2.11 3.11
N PHE A 26 6.02 1.55 2.56
CA PHE A 26 6.08 0.15 2.17
C PHE A 26 6.02 -0.77 3.40
N ILE A 27 6.82 -0.48 4.43
CA ILE A 27 6.77 -1.19 5.72
C ILE A 27 5.38 -1.09 6.34
N TRP A 28 4.79 0.11 6.39
CA TRP A 28 3.42 0.30 6.89
C TRP A 28 2.39 -0.56 6.14
N MET A 29 2.56 -0.73 4.83
CA MET A 29 1.68 -1.58 4.04
C MET A 29 1.85 -3.07 4.34
N LEU A 30 3.08 -3.53 4.55
CA LEU A 30 3.36 -4.91 4.97
C LEU A 30 2.80 -5.20 6.36
N THR A 31 2.82 -4.23 7.29
CA THR A 31 2.19 -4.43 8.60
C THR A 31 0.67 -4.46 8.53
N GLN A 32 0.03 -3.98 7.46
CA GLN A 32 -1.42 -4.17 7.25
C GLN A 32 -1.78 -5.61 6.86
N GLN A 33 -0.82 -6.37 6.33
CA GLN A 33 -0.98 -7.77 5.97
C GLN A 33 -0.86 -8.70 7.19
N GLU A 34 -0.10 -8.32 8.23
CA GLU A 34 0.06 -9.16 9.41
C GLU A 34 -1.29 -9.48 10.08
N GLY A 35 -1.61 -10.78 10.15
CA GLY A 35 -2.86 -11.29 10.73
C GLY A 35 -4.05 -11.33 9.78
N LYS A 36 -3.88 -10.94 8.50
CA LYS A 36 -4.95 -11.00 7.49
C LYS A 36 -4.74 -12.15 6.50
N PHE A 37 -5.77 -12.96 6.31
CA PHE A 37 -5.81 -14.06 5.34
C PHE A 37 -6.83 -13.71 4.25
N GLY A 38 -6.43 -13.77 2.96
CA GLY A 38 -7.31 -13.39 1.85
C GLY A 38 -6.58 -12.67 0.72
N ASN A 39 -7.34 -12.21 -0.28
CA ASN A 39 -6.80 -11.48 -1.42
C ASN A 39 -6.61 -10.01 -1.05
N HIS A 40 -5.37 -9.62 -0.84
CA HIS A 40 -5.03 -8.24 -0.52
C HIS A 40 -4.04 -7.69 -1.55
N ASN A 41 -4.25 -6.41 -1.86
CA ASN A 41 -3.52 -5.66 -2.85
C ASN A 41 -3.02 -4.37 -2.22
N GLY A 42 -1.77 -4.02 -2.49
CA GLY A 42 -1.20 -2.76 -2.05
C GLY A 42 -0.52 -2.01 -3.19
N GLN A 43 -0.63 -0.68 -3.19
CA GLN A 43 0.10 0.17 -4.12
C GLN A 43 0.59 1.46 -3.45
N ILE A 44 1.80 1.89 -3.78
CA ILE A 44 2.34 3.22 -3.48
C ILE A 44 2.32 4.02 -4.76
N THR A 45 1.65 5.16 -4.73
CA THR A 45 1.61 6.12 -5.84
C THR A 45 2.38 7.38 -5.46
N ASN A 46 3.18 7.89 -6.38
CA ASN A 46 3.83 9.18 -6.26
C ASN A 46 2.83 10.29 -6.61
N ASN A 47 2.56 11.19 -5.67
CA ASN A 47 1.58 12.26 -5.82
C ASN A 47 2.03 13.35 -6.80
N LYS A 48 3.34 13.43 -7.13
CA LYS A 48 3.85 14.39 -8.12
C LYS A 48 3.72 13.89 -9.55
N THR A 49 4.08 12.63 -9.78
CA THR A 49 4.14 12.04 -11.13
C THR A 49 2.92 11.18 -11.45
N TYR A 50 2.09 10.88 -10.44
CA TYR A 50 0.97 9.93 -10.50
C TYR A 50 1.38 8.50 -10.90
N LEU A 51 2.68 8.19 -10.82
CA LEU A 51 3.23 6.86 -11.13
C LEU A 51 3.13 5.93 -9.91
N ILE A 52 2.92 4.64 -10.19
CA ILE A 52 2.96 3.59 -9.17
C ILE A 52 4.42 3.19 -8.97
N GLU A 53 4.96 3.52 -7.80
CA GLU A 53 6.36 3.24 -7.46
C GLU A 53 6.54 1.81 -6.95
N LYS A 54 5.53 1.31 -6.20
CA LYS A 54 5.49 -0.06 -5.72
C LYS A 54 4.08 -0.59 -5.77
N LYS A 55 3.94 -1.87 -6.14
CA LYS A 55 2.68 -2.61 -6.05
C LYS A 55 2.95 -4.03 -5.56
N PHE A 56 2.02 -4.57 -4.81
CA PHE A 56 1.99 -6.00 -4.50
C PHE A 56 0.55 -6.49 -4.55
N ARG A 57 0.40 -7.75 -4.91
CA ARG A 57 -0.86 -8.46 -4.91
C ARG A 57 -0.57 -9.84 -4.39
N THR A 58 -1.22 -10.19 -3.29
CA THR A 58 -1.13 -11.50 -2.71
C THR A 58 -2.40 -12.21 -3.10
N SER A 59 -2.29 -13.09 -4.10
CA SER A 59 -3.38 -13.99 -4.46
C SER A 59 -3.19 -15.25 -3.65
N SER A 60 -4.15 -15.58 -2.80
CA SER A 60 -4.18 -16.90 -2.17
C SER A 60 -4.72 -17.88 -3.23
N TYR A 61 -3.88 -18.84 -3.64
CA TYR A 61 -4.27 -19.93 -4.55
C TYR A 61 -5.02 -21.02 -3.80
#